data_AF-A0A381Q9K6-F1
#
_entry.id   AF-A0A381Q9K6-F1
#
_cell.length_a   1.000
_cell.length_b   1.000
_cell.length_c   1.000
_cell.angle_alpha   90.00
_cell.angle_beta   90.00
_cell.angle_gamma   90.00
#
_symmetry.space_group_name_H-M   'P 1'
#
loop_
_entity.id
_entity.type
_entity.pdbx_description
1 polymer ?
#
loop_
_entity_poly.entity_id
_entity_poly.type
_entity_poly.pdbx_seq_one_letter_code
_entity_poly.pdbx_strand_id
1 'polypeptide(L)'
;MNDSSDQPKPDTLNDIGVLKRREVEARIIAPLVERFAKEFGEERVTELARETVIDVARTQGAALAEAMGGNGLTEFANSLTNWTKGGALEIEVREQTE
;
A
#
# COMPACT_ATOMS: atom_id res chain seq x y z
N MET A 1 7.24 -34.93 6.78
CA MET A 1 7.85 -33.64 7.14
C MET A 1 6.90 -32.57 6.67
N ASN A 2 6.30 -31.83 7.61
CA ASN A 2 5.36 -30.75 7.28
C ASN A 2 6.18 -29.53 6.87
N ASP A 3 6.07 -29.12 5.61
CA ASP A 3 6.80 -27.98 5.07
C ASP A 3 6.13 -26.68 5.55
N SER A 4 6.65 -26.11 6.64
CA SER A 4 6.16 -24.88 7.25
C SER A 4 6.73 -23.61 6.61
N SER A 5 7.25 -23.66 5.38
CA SER A 5 7.92 -22.52 4.75
C SER A 5 7.03 -21.58 3.93
N ASP A 6 5.73 -21.84 3.81
CA ASP A 6 4.86 -21.09 2.89
C ASP A 6 4.02 -19.99 3.57
N GLN A 7 4.33 -19.64 4.82
CA GLN A 7 3.73 -18.44 5.41
C GLN A 7 4.46 -17.19 4.90
N PRO A 8 3.75 -16.25 4.25
CA PRO A 8 4.36 -14.98 3.88
C PRO A 8 4.90 -14.31 5.14
N LYS A 9 6.17 -13.88 5.08
CA LYS A 9 6.77 -13.11 6.17
C LYS A 9 5.89 -11.90 6.48
N PRO A 10 5.72 -11.53 7.76
CA PRO A 10 4.87 -10.41 8.14
C PRO A 10 5.28 -9.14 7.38
N ASP A 11 4.29 -8.40 6.87
CA ASP A 11 4.51 -7.14 6.19
C ASP A 11 5.03 -6.09 7.19
N THR A 12 6.33 -5.88 7.17
CA THR A 12 7.04 -4.88 7.98
C THR A 12 7.08 -3.50 7.30
N LEU A 13 6.48 -3.36 6.12
CA LEU A 13 6.61 -2.14 5.31
C LEU A 13 5.91 -0.91 5.95
N ASN A 14 5.04 -1.12 6.94
CA ASN A 14 4.44 -0.05 7.74
C ASN A 14 5.36 0.46 8.89
N ASP A 15 6.56 -0.08 9.02
CA ASP A 15 7.58 0.44 9.93
C ASP A 15 8.05 1.84 9.54
N ILE A 16 7.97 2.18 8.25
CA ILE A 16 8.18 3.52 7.70
C ILE A 16 6.85 4.18 7.34
N GLY A 17 6.83 5.53 7.31
CA GLY A 17 5.64 6.27 6.90
C GLY A 17 5.25 6.02 5.44
N VAL A 18 3.94 6.05 5.14
CA VAL A 18 3.40 5.68 3.83
C VAL A 18 4.02 6.48 2.67
N LEU A 19 4.28 7.79 2.86
CA LEU A 19 4.91 8.60 1.80
C LEU A 19 6.32 8.11 1.48
N LYS A 20 7.14 7.84 2.50
CA LYS A 20 8.52 7.35 2.30
C LYS A 20 8.51 6.01 1.57
N ARG A 21 7.58 5.12 1.95
CA ARG A 21 7.38 3.83 1.28
C ARG A 21 7.04 4.02 -0.21
N ARG A 22 6.04 4.85 -0.53
CA ARG A 22 5.62 5.10 -1.93
C ARG A 22 6.72 5.78 -2.76
N GLU A 23 7.51 6.65 -2.14
CA GLU A 23 8.67 7.27 -2.78
C GLU A 23 9.73 6.23 -3.19
N VAL A 24 10.00 5.24 -2.32
CA VAL A 24 10.93 4.13 -2.61
C VAL A 24 10.39 3.24 -3.72
N GLU A 25 9.13 2.83 -3.64
CA GLU A 25 8.48 1.99 -4.65
C GLU A 25 8.46 2.68 -6.02
N ALA A 26 8.08 3.96 -6.07
CA ALA A 26 8.02 4.73 -7.31
C ALA A 26 9.39 4.87 -7.99
N ARG A 27 10.49 5.00 -7.22
CA ARG A 27 11.86 5.06 -7.78
C ARG A 27 12.27 3.79 -8.53
N ILE A 28 11.64 2.65 -8.23
CA ILE A 28 11.86 1.39 -8.95
C ILE A 28 10.85 1.20 -10.06
N ILE A 29 9.55 1.44 -9.80
CA ILE A 29 8.48 1.12 -10.74
C ILE A 29 8.38 2.14 -11.88
N ALA A 30 8.55 3.44 -11.62
CA ALA A 30 8.43 4.48 -12.64
C ALA A 30 9.36 4.25 -13.86
N PRO A 31 10.69 4.00 -13.70
CA PRO A 31 11.56 3.78 -14.86
C PRO A 31 11.20 2.50 -15.65
N LEU A 32 10.62 1.49 -15.00
CA LEU A 32 10.14 0.28 -15.68
C LEU A 32 8.91 0.59 -16.54
N VAL A 33 7.92 1.29 -15.98
CA VAL A 33 6.73 1.73 -16.71
C VAL A 33 7.12 2.61 -17.91
N GLU A 34 8.04 3.55 -17.72
CA GLU A 34 8.56 4.40 -18.80
C GLU A 34 9.26 3.59 -19.89
N ARG A 35 10.10 2.62 -19.52
CA ARG A 35 10.80 1.76 -20.48
C ARG A 35 9.83 0.90 -21.28
N PHE A 36 8.80 0.37 -20.64
CA PHE A 36 7.77 -0.44 -21.29
C PHE A 36 6.86 0.42 -22.17
N ALA A 37 6.45 1.60 -21.72
CA ALA A 37 5.65 2.53 -22.52
C ALA A 37 6.37 2.90 -23.83
N LYS A 38 7.69 3.12 -23.77
CA LYS A 38 8.52 3.36 -24.97
C LYS A 38 8.55 2.17 -25.94
N GLU A 39 8.47 0.94 -25.44
CA GLU A 39 8.54 -0.28 -26.27
C GLU A 39 7.18 -0.70 -26.82
N PHE A 40 6.16 -0.66 -25.97
CA PHE A 40 4.88 -1.34 -26.20
C PHE A 40 3.71 -0.35 -26.33
N GLY A 41 3.98 0.96 -26.24
CA GLY A 41 3.00 2.04 -26.34
C GLY A 41 2.51 2.53 -24.98
N GLU A 42 2.38 3.85 -24.86
CA GLU A 42 2.05 4.54 -23.61
C GLU A 42 0.67 4.19 -23.06
N GLU A 43 -0.36 4.20 -23.92
CA GLU A 43 -1.75 3.96 -23.53
C GLU A 43 -1.92 2.58 -22.89
N ARG A 44 -1.47 1.53 -23.59
CA ARG A 44 -1.64 0.15 -23.11
C ARG A 44 -0.83 -0.13 -21.86
N VAL A 45 0.41 0.38 -21.77
CA VAL A 45 1.24 0.17 -20.58
C VAL A 45 0.67 0.92 -19.38
N THR A 46 0.17 2.13 -19.57
CA THR A 46 -0.44 2.93 -18.49
C THR A 46 -1.72 2.27 -17.98
N GLU A 47 -2.56 1.74 -18.87
CA GLU A 47 -3.76 0.97 -18.51
C GLU A 47 -3.40 -0.25 -17.65
N LEU A 48 -2.46 -1.09 -18.11
CA LEU A 48 -2.02 -2.28 -17.38
C LEU A 48 -1.39 -1.95 -16.03
N ALA A 49 -0.56 -0.91 -15.97
CA ALA A 49 0.06 -0.45 -14.73
C ALA A 49 -1.01 0.00 -13.73
N ARG A 50 -2.04 0.74 -14.19
CA ARG A 50 -3.17 1.16 -13.37
C ARG A 50 -3.93 -0.03 -12.80
N GLU A 51 -4.34 -0.98 -13.65
CA GLU A 51 -5.06 -2.19 -13.22
C GLU A 51 -4.26 -2.96 -12.17
N THR A 52 -2.98 -3.18 -12.45
CA THR A 52 -2.08 -3.90 -11.54
C THR A 52 -1.96 -3.18 -10.20
N VAL A 53 -1.76 -1.86 -10.19
CA VAL A 53 -1.64 -1.08 -8.94
C VAL A 53 -2.94 -1.11 -8.14
N ILE A 54 -4.11 -1.07 -8.80
CA ILE A 54 -5.41 -1.17 -8.13
C ILE A 54 -5.57 -2.53 -7.45
N ASP A 55 -5.23 -3.63 -8.16
CA ASP A 55 -5.36 -4.97 -7.60
C ASP A 55 -4.41 -5.19 -6.43
N VAL A 56 -3.16 -4.75 -6.59
CA VAL A 56 -2.15 -4.76 -5.52
C VAL A 56 -2.62 -3.96 -4.30
N ALA A 57 -3.22 -2.78 -4.51
CA ALA A 57 -3.76 -1.96 -3.43
C ALA A 57 -4.94 -2.64 -2.72
N ARG A 58 -5.84 -3.31 -3.46
CA ARG A 58 -6.97 -4.06 -2.88
C ARG A 58 -6.49 -5.24 -2.04
N THR A 59 -5.55 -6.03 -2.54
CA THR A 59 -4.98 -7.17 -1.80
C THR A 59 -4.31 -6.70 -0.52
N GLN A 60 -3.50 -5.63 -0.58
CA GLN A 60 -2.85 -5.07 0.61
C GLN A 60 -3.84 -4.47 1.59
N GLY A 61 -4.89 -3.80 1.09
CA GLY A 61 -5.96 -3.26 1.93
C GLY A 61 -6.73 -4.36 2.67
N ALA A 62 -7.04 -5.47 1.99
CA ALA A 62 -7.68 -6.63 2.62
C ALA A 62 -6.79 -7.26 3.70
N ALA A 63 -5.51 -7.48 3.41
CA ALA A 63 -4.55 -7.98 4.40
C ALA A 63 -4.39 -7.04 5.60
N LEU A 64 -4.39 -5.72 5.36
CA LEU A 64 -4.36 -4.73 6.44
C LEU A 64 -5.63 -4.77 7.28
N ALA A 65 -6.81 -4.88 6.67
CA ALA A 65 -8.07 -5.01 7.40
C ALA A 65 -8.07 -6.26 8.29
N GLU A 66 -7.61 -7.40 7.78
CA GLU A 66 -7.44 -8.63 8.59
C GLU A 66 -6.48 -8.41 9.76
N ALA A 67 -5.34 -7.75 9.53
CA ALA A 67 -4.36 -7.45 10.57
C ALA A 67 -4.88 -6.45 11.63
N MET A 68 -5.81 -5.58 11.25
CA MET A 68 -6.47 -4.63 12.17
C MET A 68 -7.69 -5.24 12.88
N GLY A 69 -8.12 -6.45 12.50
CA GLY A 69 -9.29 -7.12 13.07
C GLY A 69 -10.62 -6.73 12.41
N GLY A 70 -10.60 -5.98 11.30
CA GLY A 70 -11.80 -5.54 10.59
C GLY A 70 -11.58 -4.33 9.68
N ASN A 71 -12.67 -3.84 9.09
CA ASN A 71 -12.71 -2.68 8.20
C ASN A 71 -13.73 -1.62 8.65
N GLY A 72 -14.04 -1.55 9.94
CA GLY A 72 -14.91 -0.54 10.54
C GLY A 72 -14.21 0.79 10.77
N LEU A 73 -14.95 1.77 11.31
CA LEU A 73 -14.43 3.11 11.59
C LEU A 73 -13.33 3.11 12.65
N THR A 74 -13.45 2.26 13.68
CA THR A 74 -12.43 2.10 14.72
C THR A 74 -11.12 1.57 14.15
N GLU A 75 -11.18 0.51 13.33
CA GLU A 75 -9.98 -0.04 12.67
C GLU A 75 -9.37 0.96 11.69
N PHE A 76 -10.22 1.68 10.94
CA PHE A 76 -9.77 2.76 10.08
C PHE A 76 -9.02 3.85 10.85
N ALA A 77 -9.60 4.35 11.95
CA ALA A 77 -8.96 5.38 12.78
C ALA A 77 -7.62 4.91 13.35
N ASN A 78 -7.54 3.66 13.83
CA ASN A 78 -6.29 3.07 14.30
C ASN A 78 -5.23 2.96 13.20
N SER A 79 -5.65 2.64 11.97
CA SER A 79 -4.76 2.51 10.82
C SER A 79 -4.08 3.84 10.42
N LEU A 80 -4.68 4.99 10.75
CA LEU A 80 -4.17 6.33 10.38
C LEU A 80 -2.74 6.60 10.86
N THR A 81 -2.28 5.90 11.91
CA THR A 81 -0.88 5.95 12.36
C THR A 81 0.11 5.69 11.23
N ASN A 82 -0.20 4.79 10.30
CA ASN A 82 0.67 4.49 9.14
C ASN A 82 0.74 5.67 8.15
N TRP A 83 -0.34 6.46 8.07
CA TRP A 83 -0.45 7.63 7.20
C TRP A 83 0.09 8.90 7.84
N THR A 84 0.11 9.03 9.16
CA THR A 84 0.68 10.20 9.86
C THR A 84 2.18 10.06 10.14
N LYS A 85 2.69 8.83 10.23
CA LYS A 85 4.11 8.53 10.48
C LYS A 85 5.02 9.28 9.48
N GLY A 86 6.06 9.92 10.01
CA GLY A 86 7.04 10.66 9.21
C GLY A 86 6.49 11.93 8.55
N GLY A 87 5.40 12.50 9.08
CA GLY A 87 4.77 13.71 8.53
C GLY A 87 4.07 13.48 7.19
N ALA A 88 3.67 12.24 6.92
CA ALA A 88 3.05 11.86 5.66
C ALA A 88 1.63 12.44 5.49
N LEU A 89 0.95 12.69 6.61
CA LEU A 89 -0.35 13.32 6.70
C LEU A 89 -0.45 13.98 8.08
N GLU A 90 -0.93 15.22 8.12
CA GLU A 90 -1.23 15.90 9.38
C GLU A 90 -2.75 15.88 9.60
N ILE A 91 -3.18 15.37 10.75
CA ILE A 91 -4.59 15.25 11.12
C ILE A 91 -4.79 15.94 12.46
N GLU A 92 -5.75 16.86 12.51
CA GLU A 92 -6.28 17.41 13.76
C GLU A 92 -7.66 16.81 14.02
N VAL A 93 -7.73 15.83 14.93
CA VAL A 93 -9.00 15.21 15.30
C VAL A 93 -9.80 16.20 16.15
N ARG A 94 -10.94 16.65 15.63
CA ARG A 94 -11.86 17.57 16.33
C ARG A 94 -12.82 16.82 17.26
N GLU A 95 -13.34 15.71 16.78
CA GLU A 95 -14.27 14.84 17.48
C GLU A 95 -14.10 13.42 16.91
N GLN A 96 -14.16 12.41 17.78
CA GLN A 96 -14.16 11.00 17.40
C GLN A 96 -15.14 10.26 18.30
N THR A 97 -16.18 9.72 17.70
CA THR A 97 -17.15 8.83 18.35
C THR A 97 -16.93 7.40 17.86
N GLU A 98 -17.38 6.42 18.64
CA GLU A 98 -17.42 5.01 18.21
C GLU A 98 -18.34 4.80 17.00
#